data_AF-A0A662J5D4-F1
#
_entry.id   AF-A0A662J5D4-F1
#
_cell.length_a   1.000
_cell.length_b   1.000
_cell.length_c   1.000
_cell.angle_alpha   90.00
_cell.angle_beta   90.00
_cell.angle_gamma   90.00
#
_symmetry.space_group_name_H-M   'P 1'
#
loop_
_entity.id
_entity.type
_entity.pdbx_description
1 polymer ?
#
loop_
_entity_poly.entity_id
_entity_poly.type
_entity_poly.pdbx_seq_one_letter_code
_entity_poly.pdbx_strand_id
1 'polypeptide(L)' 'MKYTRREMMAVAAGRLIKDGDVVFAGTGLPLLAATVAKKIHAPRCIVFFETGAVDSA' A
#
# COMPACT_ATOMS: atom_id res chain seq x y z
N MET A 1 -18.29 -9.61 11.14
CA MET A 1 -16.96 -10.00 10.59
C MET A 1 -15.90 -9.71 11.64
N LYS A 2 -14.86 -10.56 11.74
CA LYS A 2 -13.75 -10.38 12.69
C LYS A 2 -12.46 -10.22 11.89
N TYR A 3 -11.89 -9.01 11.89
CA TYR A 3 -10.62 -8.72 11.20
C TYR A 3 -9.43 -9.08 12.08
N THR A 4 -8.34 -9.50 11.44
CA THR A 4 -7.07 -9.75 12.09
C THR A 4 -6.34 -8.43 12.38
N ARG A 5 -5.41 -8.45 13.33
CA ARG A 5 -4.55 -7.28 13.61
C ARG A 5 -3.72 -6.85 12.39
N ARG A 6 -3.33 -7.80 11.53
CA ARG A 6 -2.55 -7.52 10.32
C ARG A 6 -3.40 -6.78 9.28
N GLU A 7 -4.64 -7.20 9.05
CA GLU A 7 -5.56 -6.50 8.14
C GLU A 7 -5.83 -5.07 8.61
N MET A 8 -6.09 -4.89 9.91
CA MET A 8 -6.29 -3.57 10.49
C MET A 8 -5.05 -2.67 10.34
N MET A 9 -3.84 -3.22 10.52
CA MET A 9 -2.60 -2.48 10.34
C MET A 9 -2.36 -2.11 8.86
N ALA A 10 -2.64 -3.02 7.92
CA ALA A 10 -2.52 -2.72 6.49
C ALA A 10 -3.46 -1.58 6.06
N VAL A 11 -4.72 -1.61 6.51
CA VAL A 11 -5.69 -0.54 6.21
C VAL A 11 -5.28 0.78 6.87
N ALA A 12 -4.83 0.74 8.13
CA ALA A 12 -4.38 1.94 8.83
C ALA A 12 -3.15 2.57 8.14
N ALA A 13 -2.16 1.76 7.74
CA ALA A 13 -0.99 2.23 7.01
C ALA A 13 -1.36 2.74 5.60
N GLY A 14 -2.23 2.03 4.87
CA GLY A 14 -2.68 2.42 3.53
C GLY A 14 -3.46 3.75 3.50
N ARG A 15 -4.10 4.15 4.61
CA ARG A 15 -4.77 5.45 4.75
C ARG A 15 -3.80 6.63 4.87
N LEU A 16 -2.52 6.38 5.16
CA LEU A 16 -1.50 7.43 5.22
C LEU A 16 -0.98 7.83 3.83
N ILE A 17 -1.16 6.97 2.83
CA ILE A 17 -0.71 7.20 1.45
C ILE A 17 -1.74 8.08 0.75
N LYS A 18 -1.32 9.21 0.20
CA LYS A 18 -2.18 10.12 -0.56
C LYS A 18 -2.14 9.80 -2.04
N ASP A 19 -3.21 10.20 -2.73
CA ASP A 19 -3.27 10.10 -4.19
C ASP A 19 -2.16 10.95 -4.83
N GLY A 20 -1.32 10.31 -5.64
CA GLY A 20 -0.13 10.93 -6.25
C GLY A 20 1.17 10.77 -5.48
N ASP A 21 1.17 10.19 -4.27
CA ASP A 21 2.41 9.93 -3.52
C ASP A 21 3.29 8.90 -4.24
N VAL A 22 4.61 9.06 -4.14
CA VAL A 22 5.58 8.02 -4.49
C VAL A 22 5.93 7.24 -3.22
N VAL A 23 5.53 5.98 -3.18
CA VAL A 23 5.62 5.12 -1.99
C VAL A 23 6.66 4.04 -2.23
N PHE A 24 7.71 4.03 -1.40
CA PHE A 24 8.61 2.89 -1.32
C PHE A 24 7.98 1.79 -0.46
N ALA A 25 7.70 0.63 -1.06
CA ALA A 25 7.12 -0.52 -0.39
C ALA A 25 8.08 -1.72 -0.43
N GLY A 26 8.41 -2.23 0.75
CA GLY A 26 9.06 -3.55 0.89
C GLY A 26 8.05 -4.69 0.73
N THR A 27 8.42 -5.89 1.14
CA THR A 27 7.58 -7.09 1.06
C THR A 27 6.58 -7.25 2.21
N GLY A 28 5.48 -7.96 1.94
CA GLY A 28 4.49 -8.34 2.95
C GLY A 28 3.50 -7.22 3.28
N LEU A 29 3.50 -6.75 4.53
CA LEU A 29 2.49 -5.81 5.00
C LEU A 29 2.59 -4.39 4.40
N PRO A 30 3.80 -3.80 4.22
CA PRO A 30 3.95 -2.54 3.50
C PRO A 30 3.37 -2.61 2.07
N LEU A 31 3.62 -3.73 1.37
CA LEU A 31 3.03 -3.95 0.05
C LEU A 31 1.51 -4.02 0.12
N LEU A 32 0.94 -4.78 1.05
CA LEU A 32 -0.51 -4.85 1.22
C LEU A 32 -1.13 -3.47 1.51
N ALA A 33 -0.48 -2.66 2.35
CA ALA A 33 -0.91 -1.30 2.64
C ALA A 33 -0.89 -0.40 1.38
N ALA A 34 0.20 -0.47 0.60
CA ALA A 34 0.34 0.27 -0.65
C ALA A 34 -0.70 -0.16 -1.70
N THR A 35 -0.94 -1.47 -1.85
CA THR A 35 -1.96 -2.02 -2.74
C THR A 35 -3.36 -1.61 -2.34
N VAL A 36 -3.68 -1.63 -1.04
CA VAL A 36 -4.98 -1.15 -0.52
C VAL A 36 -5.17 0.34 -0.82
N ALA A 37 -4.15 1.16 -0.63
CA ALA A 37 -4.21 2.58 -0.98
C ALA A 37 -4.48 2.78 -2.47
N LYS A 38 -3.65 2.19 -3.33
CA LYS A 38 -3.72 2.25 -4.80
C LYS A 38 -5.10 1.84 -5.31
N LYS A 39 -5.67 0.74 -4.78
CA LYS A 39 -6.94 0.18 -5.28
C LYS A 39 -8.19 0.87 -4.73
N ILE A 40 -8.12 1.60 -3.62
CA ILE A 40 -9.31 2.14 -2.96
C ILE A 40 -9.42 3.66 -3.10
N HIS A 41 -8.35 4.41 -2.81
CA HIS A 41 -8.47 5.87 -2.64
C HIS A 41 -7.32 6.70 -3.24
N ALA A 42 -6.19 6.07 -3.57
CA ALA A 42 -5.01 6.72 -4.09
C ALA A 42 -4.54 6.10 -5.44
N PRO A 43 -5.40 6.05 -6.48
CA PRO A 43 -5.09 5.35 -7.74
C PRO A 43 -3.87 5.89 -8.49
N ARG A 44 -3.50 7.15 -8.27
CA ARG A 44 -2.33 7.80 -8.89
C ARG A 44 -1.08 7.72 -8.02
N CYS A 45 -1.11 7.08 -6.85
CA CYS A 45 0.14 6.83 -6.12
C CYS A 45 1.04 5.88 -6.94
N ILE A 46 2.35 6.04 -6.84
CA ILE A 46 3.33 5.19 -7.54
C ILE A 46 4.00 4.31 -6.50
N VAL A 47 3.93 3.00 -6.67
CA VAL A 47 4.57 2.05 -5.75
C VAL A 47 5.90 1.60 -6.31
N PHE A 48 7.00 1.90 -5.60
CA PHE A 48 8.36 1.46 -5.91
C PHE A 48 8.77 0.33 -4.97
N PHE A 49 9.19 -0.80 -5.53
CA PHE A 49 9.52 -2.02 -4.79
C PHE A 49 11.00 -2.10 -4.44
N GLU A 50 11.33 -2.69 -3.29
CA GLU A 50 12.72 -2.95 -2.87
C GLU A 50 13.55 -3.77 -3.87
N THR A 51 12.89 -4.53 -4.73
CA THR A 51 13.50 -5.34 -5.80
C THR A 51 13.78 -4.55 -7.09
N GLY A 52 13.41 -3.28 -7.16
CA GLY A 52 13.59 -2.43 -8.34
C GLY A 52 12.39 -2.39 -9.29
N ALA A 53 11.33 -3.16 -9.03
CA ALA A 53 10.08 -3.05 -9.79
C ALA A 53 9.39 -1.70 -9.52
N VAL A 54 8.75 -1.13 -10.53
CA VAL A 54 8.00 0.12 -10.43
C VAL A 54 6.57 -0.13 -10.90
N ASP A 55 5.63 0.29 -10.07
CA ASP A 55 4.19 0.33 -10.33
C ASP A 55 3.54 -0.98 -10.80
N SER A 56 3.98 -2.10 -10.22
CA SER A 56 3.46 -3.44 -10.54
C SER A 56 2.23 -3.85 -9.71
N ALA A 57 1.54 -2.89 -9.06
CA ALA A 57 0.48 -3.11 -8.07
C ALA A 57 -0.94 -3.10 -8.65
#